data_AF-A0A1V5XLR6-F1
#
_entry.id   AF-A0A1V5XLR6-F1
#
_cell.length_a   1.000
_cell.length_b   1.000
_cell.length_c   1.000
_cell.angle_alpha   90.00
_cell.angle_beta   90.00
_cell.angle_gamma   90.00
#
_symmetry.space_group_name_H-M   'P 1'
#
loop_
_entity.id
_entity.type
_entity.pdbx_description
1 polymer ?
#
loop_
_entity_poly.entity_id
_entity_poly.type
_entity_poly.pdbx_seq_one_letter_code
_entity_poly.pdbx_strand_id
1 'polypeptide(L)'
;MDIIAEKDYLPDVHTEYSVRVAQVRLLTTVFSQRALPTVQWIFYCKEMPSWVLPSDMYLVDVTDHPDIREGWLLNPKSNTFVDRELHYRDIFEDSELMQYVRVERGRRLSNSDPLVLRHLSQPEGAKTLTDAEYAELQGYMQALRDFPANVDLDNIVWPPKPAFMA
;
A
#
# COMPACT_ATOMS: atom_id res chain seq x y z
N MET A 1 10.90 1.97 -31.18
CA MET A 1 11.29 2.96 -30.17
C MET A 1 11.56 2.16 -28.93
N ASP A 2 12.78 2.24 -28.44
CA ASP A 2 13.31 1.21 -27.56
C ASP A 2 13.29 1.72 -26.12
N ILE A 3 12.71 0.92 -25.24
CA ILE A 3 12.65 1.16 -23.80
C ILE A 3 13.14 -0.09 -23.10
N ILE A 4 13.77 0.08 -21.94
CA ILE A 4 14.25 -1.01 -21.11
C ILE A 4 13.57 -0.89 -19.74
N ALA A 5 12.83 -1.90 -19.32
CA ALA A 5 12.25 -1.91 -17.98
C ALA A 5 13.37 -1.82 -16.93
N GLU A 6 13.13 -1.15 -15.80
CA GLU A 6 14.17 -0.94 -14.78
C GLU A 6 14.85 -2.23 -14.33
N LYS A 7 14.09 -3.32 -14.16
CA LYS A 7 14.60 -4.64 -13.78
C LYS A 7 15.56 -5.28 -14.79
N ASP A 8 15.47 -4.88 -16.05
CA ASP A 8 16.25 -5.43 -17.16
C ASP A 8 17.39 -4.47 -17.56
N TYR A 9 17.52 -3.32 -16.88
CA TYR A 9 18.52 -2.31 -17.20
C TYR A 9 19.89 -2.68 -16.63
N LEU A 10 20.90 -2.71 -17.51
CA LEU A 10 22.30 -2.92 -17.16
C LEU A 10 23.10 -1.71 -17.63
N PRO A 11 23.69 -0.90 -16.72
CA PRO A 11 24.39 0.36 -17.09
C PRO A 11 25.50 0.16 -18.12
N ASP A 12 26.26 -0.94 -18.03
CA ASP A 12 27.38 -1.23 -18.92
C ASP A 12 26.96 -1.70 -20.33
N VAL A 13 25.71 -2.16 -20.47
CA VAL A 13 25.17 -2.71 -21.72
C VAL A 13 24.26 -1.70 -22.42
N HIS A 14 23.49 -0.93 -21.65
CA HIS A 14 22.49 0.00 -22.15
C HIS A 14 22.95 1.46 -22.03
N THR A 15 24.21 1.73 -22.36
CA THR A 15 24.85 3.05 -22.20
C THR A 15 24.14 4.17 -22.96
N GLU A 16 23.39 3.85 -24.02
CA GLU A 16 22.60 4.82 -24.79
C GLU A 16 21.26 5.21 -24.13
N TYR A 17 20.84 4.49 -23.08
CA TYR A 17 19.58 4.69 -22.38
C TYR A 17 19.84 5.45 -21.09
N SER A 18 20.08 6.75 -21.22
CA SER A 18 20.47 7.62 -20.11
C SER A 18 19.30 8.26 -19.37
N VAL A 19 18.09 8.24 -19.94
CA VAL A 19 16.92 8.87 -19.35
C VAL A 19 16.13 7.83 -18.58
N ARG A 20 16.00 8.02 -17.26
CA ARG A 20 15.15 7.18 -16.41
C ARG A 20 13.80 7.85 -16.23
N VAL A 21 12.73 7.13 -16.56
CA VAL A 21 11.37 7.68 -16.61
C VAL A 21 10.46 6.89 -15.69
N ALA A 22 9.68 7.60 -14.90
CA ALA A 22 8.57 7.05 -14.13
C ALA A 22 7.26 7.28 -14.90
N GLN A 23 6.52 6.21 -15.15
CA GLN A 23 5.12 6.30 -15.53
C GLN A 23 4.28 6.47 -14.27
N VAL A 24 3.62 7.62 -14.19
CA VAL A 24 2.77 7.99 -13.06
C VAL A 24 1.32 7.89 -13.47
N ARG A 25 0.50 7.25 -12.63
CA ARG A 25 -0.95 7.13 -12.82
C ARG A 25 -1.69 7.68 -11.63
N LEU A 26 -2.77 8.41 -11.89
CA LEU A 26 -3.70 8.88 -10.88
C LEU A 26 -4.57 7.71 -10.40
N LEU A 27 -4.23 7.16 -9.23
CA LEU A 27 -4.98 6.08 -8.61
C LEU A 27 -5.90 6.63 -7.51
N THR A 28 -7.18 6.33 -7.62
CA THR A 28 -8.16 6.69 -6.60
C THR A 28 -7.99 5.80 -5.36
N THR A 29 -7.82 6.41 -4.20
CA THR A 29 -7.78 5.63 -2.95
C THR A 29 -9.18 5.09 -2.63
N VAL A 30 -9.23 3.86 -2.11
CA VAL A 30 -10.48 3.20 -1.72
C VAL A 30 -11.17 3.88 -0.53
N PHE A 31 -10.45 4.68 0.25
CA PHE A 31 -10.96 5.28 1.48
C PHE A 31 -11.23 6.77 1.37
N SER A 32 -10.51 7.53 0.55
CA SER A 32 -10.74 8.99 0.42
C SER A 32 -11.29 9.44 -0.92
N GLN A 33 -11.40 8.54 -1.91
CA GLN A 33 -11.80 8.88 -3.28
C GLN A 33 -10.93 9.97 -3.94
N ARG A 34 -9.81 10.33 -3.31
CA ARG A 34 -8.82 11.24 -3.86
C ARG A 34 -7.94 10.47 -4.83
N ALA A 35 -7.72 11.04 -6.00
CA ALA A 35 -6.77 10.52 -6.96
C ALA A 35 -5.35 10.92 -6.54
N LEU A 36 -4.47 9.93 -6.38
CA LEU A 36 -3.08 10.13 -6.02
C LEU A 36 -2.16 9.73 -7.17
N PRO A 37 -1.18 10.57 -7.53
CA PRO A 37 -0.22 10.20 -8.55
C PRO A 37 0.74 9.15 -8.01
N THR A 38 0.64 7.95 -8.56
CA THR A 38 1.38 6.77 -8.12
C THR A 38 2.30 6.29 -9.23
N VAL A 39 3.57 6.04 -8.91
CA VAL A 39 4.51 5.40 -9.84
C VAL A 39 4.02 3.98 -10.10
N GLN A 40 3.65 3.69 -11.35
CA GLN A 40 3.21 2.37 -11.78
C GLN A 40 4.35 1.56 -12.38
N TRP A 41 5.28 2.23 -13.04
CA TRP A 41 6.34 1.57 -13.77
C TRP A 41 7.53 2.51 -13.95
N ILE A 42 8.74 1.97 -13.89
CA ILE A 42 9.98 2.68 -14.16
C ILE A 42 10.72 1.99 -15.31
N PHE A 43 11.21 2.79 -16.26
CA PHE A 43 11.94 2.32 -17.42
C PHE A 43 13.01 3.33 -17.85
N TYR A 44 13.96 2.87 -18.65
CA TYR A 44 14.99 3.68 -19.27
C TYR A 44 14.73 3.84 -20.77
N CYS A 45 15.03 5.01 -21.29
CA CYS A 45 14.92 5.35 -22.71
C CYS A 45 16.08 6.26 -23.14
N LYS A 46 16.28 6.39 -24.46
CA LYS A 46 17.31 7.28 -25.02
C LYS A 46 16.94 8.76 -24.89
N GLU A 47 15.64 9.04 -24.98
CA GLU A 47 15.04 10.38 -24.91
C GLU A 47 13.63 10.28 -24.31
N MET A 48 13.12 11.40 -23.78
CA MET A 48 11.80 11.43 -23.14
C MET A 48 10.69 11.09 -24.15
N PRO A 49 9.86 10.07 -23.89
CA PRO A 49 8.83 9.68 -24.85
C PRO A 49 7.71 10.72 -24.96
N SER A 50 7.29 11.02 -26.18
CA SER A 50 6.17 11.94 -26.48
C SER A 50 4.84 11.20 -26.67
N TRP A 51 4.61 10.13 -25.90
CA TRP A 51 3.43 9.28 -26.06
C TRP A 51 2.13 10.02 -25.74
N VAL A 52 1.08 9.74 -26.50
CA VAL A 52 -0.27 10.11 -26.11
C VAL A 52 -0.72 9.11 -25.06
N LEU A 53 -0.83 9.57 -23.82
CA LEU A 53 -1.26 8.76 -22.69
C LEU A 53 -2.73 9.03 -22.35
N PRO A 54 -3.41 8.08 -21.69
CA PRO A 54 -4.68 8.34 -21.02
C PRO A 54 -4.61 9.56 -20.11
N SER A 55 -5.74 10.24 -19.89
CA SER A 55 -5.79 11.48 -19.09
C SER A 55 -5.42 11.29 -17.61
N ASP A 56 -5.46 10.07 -17.10
CA ASP A 56 -5.04 9.70 -15.75
C ASP A 56 -3.56 9.31 -15.66
N MET A 57 -2.77 9.45 -16.73
CA MET A 57 -1.41 8.98 -16.79
C MET A 57 -0.46 10.00 -17.44
N TYR A 58 0.75 10.09 -16.91
CA TYR A 58 1.81 10.95 -17.45
C TYR A 58 3.20 10.38 -17.14
N LEU A 59 4.20 10.87 -17.85
CA LEU A 59 5.61 10.49 -17.68
C LEU A 59 6.35 11.59 -16.92
N VAL A 60 7.24 11.19 -16.02
CA VAL A 60 8.11 12.09 -15.26
C VAL A 60 9.55 11.63 -15.45
N ASP A 61 10.44 12.56 -15.81
CA ASP A 61 11.88 12.31 -15.79
C ASP A 61 12.34 12.20 -14.34
N VAL A 62 12.94 11.05 -14.01
CA VAL A 62 13.43 10.70 -12.67
C VAL A 62 14.88 10.26 -12.73
N THR A 63 15.63 10.75 -13.73
CA THR A 63 17.06 10.44 -13.93
C THR A 63 17.87 10.84 -12.70
N ASP A 64 17.59 12.01 -12.13
CA ASP A 64 18.28 12.51 -10.93
C ASP A 64 17.74 11.92 -9.60
N HIS A 65 16.80 10.97 -9.68
CA HIS A 65 16.12 10.38 -8.52
C HIS A 65 16.20 8.84 -8.52
N PRO A 66 17.41 8.26 -8.36
CA PRO A 66 17.67 6.82 -8.50
C PRO A 66 17.03 5.97 -7.39
N ASP A 67 16.50 6.59 -6.35
CA ASP A 67 15.88 5.97 -5.18
C ASP A 67 14.39 5.70 -5.35
N ILE A 68 13.71 6.39 -6.29
CA ILE A 68 12.28 6.19 -6.55
C ILE A 68 12.00 4.74 -6.95
N ARG A 69 10.89 4.18 -6.47
CA ARG A 69 10.44 2.83 -6.81
C ARG A 69 8.99 2.82 -7.29
N GLU A 70 8.60 1.72 -7.92
CA GLU A 70 7.19 1.43 -8.18
C GLU A 70 6.38 1.44 -6.87
N GLY A 71 5.16 1.97 -6.93
CA GLY A 71 4.27 2.14 -5.77
C GLY A 71 4.50 3.42 -4.96
N TRP A 72 5.59 4.15 -5.19
CA TRP A 72 5.81 5.46 -4.57
C TRP A 72 4.81 6.50 -5.10
N LEU A 73 4.54 7.50 -4.29
CA LEU A 73 3.56 8.55 -4.58
C LEU A 73 4.28 9.86 -4.87
N LEU A 74 3.86 10.59 -5.90
CA LEU A 74 4.29 11.98 -6.09
C LEU A 74 3.43 12.86 -5.19
N ASN A 75 4.04 13.44 -4.15
CA ASN A 75 3.33 14.36 -3.26
C ASN A 75 3.02 15.66 -4.01
N PRO A 76 1.74 16.02 -4.22
CA PRO A 76 1.37 17.21 -4.98
C PRO A 76 1.72 18.51 -4.24
N LYS A 77 1.94 18.48 -2.92
CA LYS A 77 2.30 19.66 -2.11
C LYS A 77 3.78 20.00 -2.24
N SER A 78 4.65 18.99 -2.15
CA SER A 78 6.12 19.16 -2.17
C SER A 78 6.76 18.90 -3.54
N ASN A 79 6.02 18.30 -4.47
CA ASN A 79 6.53 17.80 -5.75
C ASN A 79 7.70 16.80 -5.58
N THR A 80 7.67 16.02 -4.49
CA THR A 80 8.66 14.97 -4.21
C THR A 80 8.01 13.60 -4.23
N PHE A 81 8.76 12.59 -4.63
CA PHE A 81 8.31 11.21 -4.49
C PHE A 81 8.51 10.74 -3.05
N VAL A 82 7.50 10.07 -2.51
CA VAL A 82 7.50 9.59 -1.14
C VAL A 82 7.06 8.14 -1.09
N ASP A 83 7.73 7.38 -0.23
CA ASP A 83 7.32 6.02 0.09
C ASP A 83 6.00 6.07 0.86
N ARG A 84 4.97 5.43 0.30
CA ARG A 84 3.64 5.36 0.92
C ARG A 84 3.69 4.72 2.31
N GLU A 85 4.59 3.76 2.54
CA GLU A 85 4.66 3.03 3.80
C GLU A 85 5.30 3.85 4.92
N LEU A 86 6.20 4.76 4.57
CA LEU A 86 6.95 5.58 5.53
C LEU A 86 6.35 6.99 5.72
N HIS A 87 5.69 7.53 4.70
CA HIS A 87 5.28 8.94 4.63
C HIS A 87 3.78 9.15 4.39
N TYR A 88 2.93 8.20 4.81
CA TYR A 88 1.47 8.33 4.67
C TYR A 88 0.93 9.63 5.28
N ARG A 89 1.54 10.13 6.36
CA ARG A 89 1.13 11.40 7.00
C ARG A 89 1.36 12.63 6.13
N ASP A 90 2.43 12.64 5.35
CA ASP A 90 2.76 13.76 4.46
C ASP A 90 1.80 13.87 3.27
N ILE A 91 1.02 12.82 3.03
CA ILE A 91 0.15 12.67 1.87
C ILE A 91 -1.31 12.88 2.27
N PHE A 92 -1.74 12.35 3.40
CA PHE A 92 -3.15 12.23 3.80
C PHE A 92 -3.51 13.13 4.97
N GLU A 93 -4.70 13.71 4.89
CA GLU A 93 -5.31 14.45 6.00
C GLU A 93 -5.82 13.49 7.08
N ASP A 94 -6.00 13.97 8.32
CA ASP A 94 -6.45 13.16 9.48
C ASP A 94 -7.74 12.39 9.17
N SER A 95 -8.67 13.04 8.49
CA SER A 95 -9.97 12.44 8.12
C SER A 95 -9.81 11.28 7.15
N GLU A 96 -8.86 11.37 6.21
CA GLU A 96 -8.55 10.31 5.24
C GLU A 96 -7.86 9.13 5.95
N LEU A 97 -6.89 9.41 6.84
CA LEU A 97 -6.20 8.38 7.62
C LEU A 97 -7.15 7.65 8.57
N MET A 98 -8.06 8.38 9.22
CA MET A 98 -9.10 7.76 10.04
C MET A 98 -10.03 6.88 9.22
N GLN A 99 -10.35 7.27 7.99
CA GLN A 99 -11.17 6.44 7.11
C GLN A 99 -10.40 5.19 6.65
N TYR A 100 -9.11 5.31 6.35
CA TYR A 100 -8.23 4.17 6.12
C TYR A 100 -8.24 3.20 7.32
N VAL A 101 -8.05 3.70 8.55
CA VAL A 101 -8.11 2.88 9.77
C VAL A 101 -9.45 2.17 9.89
N ARG A 102 -10.57 2.82 9.61
CA ARG A 102 -11.91 2.19 9.67
C ARG A 102 -12.07 1.06 8.66
N VAL A 103 -11.63 1.27 7.42
CA VAL A 103 -11.72 0.29 6.32
C VAL A 103 -10.83 -0.91 6.62
N GLU A 104 -9.57 -0.68 6.98
CA GLU A 104 -8.61 -1.76 7.24
C GLU A 104 -8.97 -2.55 8.51
N ARG A 105 -9.49 -1.88 9.55
CA ARG A 105 -10.09 -2.56 10.71
C ARG A 105 -11.23 -3.48 10.27
N GLY A 106 -12.13 -2.99 9.42
CA GLY A 106 -13.24 -3.79 8.89
C GLY A 106 -12.76 -5.03 8.15
N ARG A 107 -11.73 -4.90 7.30
CA ARG A 107 -11.11 -6.03 6.60
C ARG A 107 -10.51 -7.05 7.56
N ARG A 108 -9.78 -6.60 8.59
CA ARG A 108 -9.16 -7.48 9.59
C ARG A 108 -10.18 -8.21 10.46
N LEU A 109 -11.27 -7.55 10.85
CA LEU A 109 -12.39 -8.19 11.55
C LEU A 109 -13.07 -9.23 10.66
N SER A 110 -13.36 -8.87 9.40
CA SER A 110 -13.99 -9.80 8.45
C SER A 110 -13.15 -11.05 8.18
N ASN A 111 -11.82 -10.94 8.20
CA ASN A 111 -10.93 -12.11 8.10
C ASN A 111 -10.95 -13.00 9.35
N SER A 112 -11.37 -12.46 10.49
CA SER A 112 -11.48 -13.18 11.76
C SER A 112 -12.83 -13.88 11.91
N ASP A 113 -13.89 -13.33 11.31
CA ASP A 113 -15.26 -13.85 11.44
C ASP A 113 -15.42 -15.34 11.05
N PRO A 114 -14.83 -15.85 9.94
CA PRO A 114 -14.92 -17.27 9.60
C PRO A 114 -14.32 -18.19 10.65
N LEU A 115 -13.25 -17.75 11.34
CA LEU A 115 -12.59 -18.53 12.38
C LEU A 115 -13.47 -18.64 13.63
N VAL A 116 -14.12 -17.53 14.01
CA VAL A 116 -15.08 -17.50 15.13
C VAL A 116 -16.28 -18.38 14.82
N LEU A 117 -16.90 -18.20 13.64
CA LEU A 117 -18.07 -18.97 13.23
C LEU A 117 -17.76 -20.47 13.15
N ARG A 118 -16.60 -20.84 12.61
CA ARG A 118 -16.14 -22.23 12.58
C ARG A 118 -15.96 -22.80 13.99
N HIS A 119 -15.32 -22.08 14.91
CA HIS A 119 -15.14 -22.57 16.28
C HIS A 119 -16.47 -22.77 17.02
N LEU A 120 -17.44 -21.86 16.85
CA LEU A 120 -18.75 -21.93 17.51
C LEU A 120 -19.67 -23.01 16.92
N SER A 121 -19.52 -23.31 15.63
CA SER A 121 -20.34 -24.32 14.93
C SER A 121 -19.82 -25.74 15.05
N GLN A 122 -18.54 -25.91 15.43
CA GLN A 122 -17.92 -27.21 15.60
C GLN A 122 -18.32 -27.84 16.94
N PRO A 123 -18.62 -29.14 17.00
CA PRO A 123 -18.77 -29.84 18.27
C PRO A 123 -17.42 -29.84 19.01
N GLU A 124 -17.46 -29.88 20.34
CA GLU A 124 -16.28 -29.70 21.22
C GLU A 124 -15.06 -30.58 20.83
N GLY A 125 -15.28 -31.82 20.38
CA GLY A 125 -14.20 -32.73 19.96
C GLY A 125 -13.65 -32.51 18.55
N ALA A 126 -14.22 -31.58 17.77
CA ALA A 126 -13.84 -31.30 16.39
C ALA A 126 -13.42 -29.83 16.16
N LYS A 127 -13.24 -29.06 17.23
CA LYS A 127 -12.79 -27.67 17.18
C LYS A 127 -11.39 -27.59 16.58
N THR A 128 -11.26 -26.73 15.58
CA THR A 128 -10.01 -26.47 14.85
C THR A 128 -9.13 -25.42 15.53
N LEU A 129 -9.69 -24.66 16.48
CA LEU A 129 -8.95 -23.79 17.37
C LEU A 129 -9.05 -24.35 18.78
N THR A 130 -7.93 -24.37 19.49
CA THR A 130 -7.90 -24.59 20.94
C THR A 130 -8.62 -23.44 21.67
N ASP A 131 -9.03 -23.67 22.91
CA ASP A 131 -9.65 -22.60 23.73
C ASP A 131 -8.72 -21.40 23.93
N ALA A 132 -7.40 -21.65 24.01
CA ALA A 132 -6.40 -20.61 24.12
C ALA A 132 -6.30 -19.77 22.83
N GLU A 133 -6.25 -20.41 21.66
CA GLU A 133 -6.24 -19.71 20.37
C GLU A 133 -7.54 -18.94 20.13
N TYR A 134 -8.68 -19.51 20.56
CA TYR A 134 -9.97 -18.82 20.48
C TYR A 134 -10.00 -17.59 21.39
N ALA A 135 -9.47 -17.67 22.61
CA ALA A 135 -9.35 -16.53 23.51
C ALA A 135 -8.41 -15.44 22.93
N GLU A 136 -7.28 -15.84 22.32
CA GLU A 136 -6.37 -14.94 21.62
C GLU A 136 -7.04 -14.23 20.45
N LEU A 137 -7.84 -14.96 19.66
CA LEU A 137 -8.64 -14.40 18.56
C LEU A 137 -9.63 -13.35 19.07
N GLN A 138 -10.37 -13.65 20.14
CA GLN A 138 -11.33 -12.70 20.74
C GLN A 138 -10.62 -11.45 21.26
N GLY A 139 -9.45 -11.60 21.90
CA GLY A 139 -8.62 -10.49 22.36
C GLY A 139 -8.16 -9.60 21.21
N TYR A 140 -7.67 -10.21 20.11
CA TYR A 140 -7.30 -9.49 18.90
C TYR A 140 -8.47 -8.73 18.28
N MET A 141 -9.64 -9.36 18.15
CA MET A 141 -10.84 -8.71 17.62
C MET A 141 -11.31 -7.54 18.50
N GLN A 142 -11.21 -7.66 19.83
CA GLN A 142 -11.53 -6.56 20.73
C GLN A 142 -10.54 -5.41 20.57
N ALA A 143 -9.24 -5.69 20.54
CA ALA A 143 -8.21 -4.68 20.28
C ALA A 143 -8.44 -3.94 18.96
N LEU A 144 -8.87 -4.64 17.90
CA LEU A 144 -9.26 -4.01 16.62
C LEU A 144 -10.47 -3.09 16.75
N ARG A 145 -11.48 -3.46 17.54
CA ARG A 145 -12.69 -2.62 17.73
C ARG A 145 -12.35 -1.32 18.46
N ASP A 146 -11.45 -1.39 19.44
CA ASP A 146 -11.01 -0.26 20.25
C ASP A 146 -9.95 0.60 19.52
N PHE A 147 -9.30 0.05 18.48
CA PHE A 147 -8.20 0.68 17.77
C PHE A 147 -8.49 2.10 17.25
N PRO A 148 -9.62 2.41 16.59
CA PRO A 148 -9.86 3.76 16.06
C PRO A 148 -9.96 4.85 17.13
N ALA A 149 -10.24 4.49 18.39
CA ALA A 149 -10.32 5.47 19.48
C ALA A 149 -8.94 5.86 20.02
N ASN A 150 -7.94 4.99 19.85
CA ASN A 150 -6.62 5.11 20.48
C ASN A 150 -5.47 5.14 19.46
N VAL A 151 -5.78 5.27 18.17
CA VAL A 151 -4.78 5.24 17.10
C VAL A 151 -3.98 6.54 17.09
N ASP A 152 -2.66 6.41 17.08
CA ASP A 152 -1.75 7.48 16.70
C ASP A 152 -1.70 7.56 15.17
N LEU A 153 -2.21 8.66 14.60
CA LEU A 153 -2.24 8.86 13.15
C LEU A 153 -0.89 9.26 12.56
N ASP A 154 0.07 9.67 13.39
CA ASP A 154 1.44 9.93 12.97
C ASP A 154 2.27 8.62 12.96
N ASN A 155 1.81 7.60 13.70
CA ASN A 155 2.43 6.28 13.76
C ASN A 155 1.40 5.14 13.91
N ILE A 156 0.74 4.76 12.80
CA ILE A 156 -0.33 3.74 12.82
C ILE A 156 0.27 2.34 13.02
N VAL A 157 0.30 1.88 14.27
CA VAL A 157 0.72 0.53 14.65
C VAL A 157 -0.50 -0.34 14.95
N TRP A 158 -0.79 -1.31 14.08
CA TRP A 158 -1.93 -2.20 14.26
C TRP A 158 -1.73 -3.20 15.41
N PRO A 159 -2.83 -3.65 16.07
CA PRO A 159 -2.75 -4.77 17.00
C PRO A 159 -2.10 -5.99 16.33
N PRO A 160 -1.24 -6.72 17.06
CA PRO A 160 -0.54 -7.88 16.51
C PRO A 160 -1.55 -8.98 16.17
N LYS A 161 -1.39 -9.59 14.99
CA LYS A 161 -2.22 -10.73 14.61
C LYS A 161 -1.80 -11.97 15.41
N PRO A 162 -2.76 -12.82 15.82
CA PRO A 162 -2.45 -14.14 16.36
C PRO A 162 -1.61 -14.97 15.39
N ALA A 163 -0.66 -15.74 15.92
CA ALA A 163 0.32 -16.47 15.09
C ALA A 163 -0.33 -17.51 14.15
N PHE A 164 -1.43 -18.12 14.57
CA PHE A 164 -2.18 -19.10 13.78
C PHE A 164 -3.00 -18.48 12.62
N MET A 165 -3.05 -17.14 12.52
CA MET A 165 -3.70 -16.41 11.42
C MET A 165 -2.72 -16.00 10.30
N ALA A 166 -1.44 -16.40 10.38
CA ALA A 166 -0.39 -16.03 9.43
C ALA A 166 -0.62 -16.58 8.02
#